data_AF-A0A3N5X8S9-F1
#
_entry.id   AF-A0A3N5X8S9-F1
#
_cell.length_a   1.000
_cell.length_b   1.000
_cell.length_c   1.000
_cell.angle_alpha   90.00
_cell.angle_beta   90.00
_cell.angle_gamma   90.00
#
_symmetry.space_group_name_H-M   'P 1'
#
loop_
_entity.id
_entity.type
_entity.pdbx_description
1 polymer ?
#
loop_
_entity_poly.entity_id
_entity_poly.type
_entity_poly.pdbx_seq_one_letter_code
_entity_poly.pdbx_strand_id
1 'polypeptide(L)'
;MQRGVTQDAESAAQQVIENRSQDAARATRRAGQAAAAGLSFSRFFTLSGRDPFDEIAWDTRSALITNEKGEVVFEQKDVEVPSFWSQQATNIVVSKYFRGPLRPKPGEVRETSVRQLIGRVVDTITTWARAGKYFAGEADLQAFSDDLKHLLVFQKASFNSPVWFN
;
A
#
# COMPACT_ATOMS: atom_id res chain seq x y z
N MET A 1 -10.01 -70.09 -32.88
CA MET A 1 -9.94 -69.37 -31.60
C MET A 1 -8.65 -68.55 -31.59
N GLN A 2 -8.67 -67.26 -31.93
CA GLN A 2 -7.49 -66.36 -31.87
C GLN A 2 -7.93 -64.91 -32.14
N ARG A 3 -8.77 -64.32 -31.26
CA ARG A 3 -9.18 -62.90 -31.31
C ARG A 3 -9.51 -62.38 -29.90
N GLY A 4 -8.58 -62.55 -28.95
CA GLY A 4 -8.81 -62.15 -27.55
C GLY A 4 -7.65 -61.48 -26.83
N VAL A 5 -6.40 -61.65 -27.29
CA VAL A 5 -5.22 -61.17 -26.53
C VAL A 5 -4.82 -59.74 -26.90
N THR A 6 -5.17 -59.26 -28.11
CA THR A 6 -4.75 -57.94 -28.60
C THR A 6 -5.60 -56.79 -28.05
N GLN A 7 -6.89 -57.01 -27.74
CA GLN A 7 -7.76 -55.96 -27.18
C GLN A 7 -7.42 -55.61 -25.72
N ASP A 8 -7.00 -56.59 -24.92
CA ASP A 8 -6.67 -56.35 -23.51
C ASP A 8 -5.38 -55.54 -23.34
N ALA A 9 -4.39 -55.74 -24.22
CA ALA A 9 -3.14 -54.99 -24.22
C ALA A 9 -3.32 -53.52 -24.66
N GLU A 10 -4.18 -53.27 -25.64
CA GLU A 10 -4.52 -51.92 -26.10
C GLU A 10 -5.32 -51.14 -25.05
N SER A 11 -6.27 -51.81 -24.37
CA SER A 11 -7.05 -51.21 -23.28
C SER A 11 -6.17 -50.85 -22.08
N ALA A 12 -5.23 -51.71 -21.70
CA ALA A 12 -4.27 -51.44 -20.63
C ALA A 12 -3.32 -50.28 -20.98
N ALA A 13 -2.86 -50.19 -22.23
CA ALA A 13 -2.02 -49.09 -22.68
C ALA A 13 -2.75 -47.74 -22.66
N GLN A 14 -4.04 -47.71 -23.05
CA GLN A 14 -4.88 -46.52 -23.00
C GLN A 14 -5.15 -46.06 -21.56
N GLN A 15 -5.42 -46.97 -20.63
CA GLN A 15 -5.60 -46.65 -19.21
C GLN A 15 -4.34 -46.06 -18.57
N VAL A 16 -3.15 -46.54 -18.95
CA VAL A 16 -1.87 -46.00 -18.43
C VAL A 16 -1.61 -44.58 -18.94
N ILE A 17 -1.95 -44.30 -20.21
CA ILE A 17 -1.82 -42.96 -20.80
C ILE A 17 -2.81 -41.99 -20.15
N GLU A 18 -4.05 -42.43 -19.93
CA GLU A 18 -5.09 -41.62 -19.29
C GLU A 18 -4.72 -41.30 -17.84
N ASN A 19 -4.27 -42.28 -17.05
CA ASN A 19 -3.80 -42.06 -15.68
C ASN A 19 -2.60 -41.09 -15.62
N ARG A 20 -1.61 -41.22 -16.53
CA ARG A 20 -0.49 -40.28 -16.61
C ARG A 20 -0.93 -38.86 -16.97
N SER A 21 -1.94 -38.73 -17.84
CA SER A 21 -2.51 -37.42 -18.21
C SER A 21 -3.26 -36.77 -17.04
N GLN A 22 -3.97 -37.57 -16.25
CA GLN A 22 -4.68 -37.11 -15.06
C GLN A 22 -3.73 -36.75 -13.92
N ASP A 23 -2.65 -37.52 -13.73
CA ASP A 23 -1.59 -37.22 -12.76
C ASP A 23 -0.82 -35.96 -13.13
N ALA A 24 -0.50 -35.77 -14.41
CA ALA A 24 0.10 -34.53 -14.89
C ALA A 24 -0.84 -33.33 -14.70
N ALA A 25 -2.13 -33.46 -15.03
CA ALA A 25 -3.11 -32.40 -14.82
C ALA A 25 -3.35 -32.08 -13.32
N ARG A 26 -3.22 -33.09 -12.45
CA ARG A 26 -3.31 -32.93 -10.99
C ARG A 26 -2.04 -32.32 -10.41
N ALA A 27 -0.87 -32.64 -10.97
CA ALA A 27 0.41 -32.01 -10.63
C ALA A 27 0.44 -30.54 -11.05
N THR A 28 -0.06 -30.20 -12.25
CA THR A 28 -0.18 -28.81 -12.72
C THR A 28 -1.19 -28.02 -11.89
N ARG A 29 -2.32 -28.62 -11.50
CA ARG A 29 -3.28 -28.00 -10.56
C ARG A 29 -2.71 -27.81 -9.16
N ARG A 30 -1.92 -28.77 -8.66
CA ARG A 30 -1.21 -28.65 -7.37
C ARG A 30 -0.09 -27.61 -7.43
N ALA A 31 0.64 -27.51 -8.53
CA ALA A 31 1.66 -26.48 -8.74
C ALA A 31 1.03 -25.08 -8.84
N GLY A 32 -0.12 -24.95 -9.50
CA GLY A 32 -0.90 -23.70 -9.55
C GLY A 32 -1.60 -23.34 -8.23
N GLN A 33 -1.84 -24.30 -7.34
CA GLN A 33 -2.28 -24.05 -5.96
C GLN A 33 -1.12 -23.82 -4.97
N ALA A 34 0.10 -24.26 -5.33
CA ALA A 34 1.31 -24.06 -4.53
C ALA A 34 2.03 -22.72 -4.84
N ALA A 35 1.61 -22.00 -5.88
CA ALA A 35 2.00 -20.62 -6.18
C ALA A 35 0.70 -19.76 -6.18
N ALA A 36 0.35 -19.00 -5.14
CA ALA A 36 1.18 -18.08 -4.40
C ALA A 36 0.73 -17.97 -2.93
N ALA A 37 1.70 -17.89 -2.02
CA ALA A 37 1.46 -17.42 -0.66
C ALA A 37 1.39 -15.88 -0.68
N GLY A 38 0.21 -15.31 -1.01
CA GLY A 38 -0.05 -13.87 -0.97
C GLY A 38 -0.39 -13.23 -2.33
N LEU A 39 -0.82 -11.96 -2.29
CA LEU A 39 -1.24 -11.14 -3.44
C LEU A 39 -0.03 -10.61 -4.22
N SER A 40 -0.04 -10.78 -5.54
CA SER A 40 0.86 -10.02 -6.44
C SER A 40 0.29 -8.63 -6.71
N PHE A 41 1.15 -7.61 -6.75
CA PHE A 41 0.74 -6.22 -6.91
C PHE A 41 1.60 -5.51 -7.96
N SER A 42 0.97 -5.08 -9.06
CA SER A 42 1.63 -4.31 -10.11
C SER A 42 1.54 -2.82 -9.84
N ARG A 43 2.67 -2.11 -9.96
CA ARG A 43 2.73 -0.65 -9.85
C ARG A 43 1.93 -0.01 -10.99
N PHE A 44 1.17 1.03 -10.67
CA PHE A 44 0.42 1.82 -11.63
C PHE A 44 0.86 3.28 -11.67
N PHE A 45 1.13 3.88 -10.51
CA PHE A 45 1.48 5.31 -10.43
C PHE A 45 2.96 5.59 -10.23
N THR A 46 3.70 4.62 -9.68
CA THR A 46 5.05 4.84 -9.17
C THR A 46 6.10 4.03 -9.92
N LEU A 47 7.36 4.45 -9.79
CA LEU A 47 8.52 3.75 -10.32
C LEU A 47 9.25 2.98 -9.22
N SER A 48 9.73 1.78 -9.55
CA SER A 48 10.55 1.01 -8.62
C SER A 48 11.84 1.76 -8.26
N GLY A 49 12.19 1.78 -6.97
CA GLY A 49 13.41 2.41 -6.47
C GLY A 49 13.34 3.93 -6.32
N ARG A 50 12.16 4.55 -6.47
CA ARG A 50 11.93 5.98 -6.21
C ARG A 50 10.85 6.14 -5.14
N ASP A 51 11.11 6.97 -4.12
CA ASP A 51 10.05 7.32 -3.17
C ASP A 51 9.10 8.33 -3.85
N PRO A 52 7.78 8.07 -3.86
CA PRO A 52 6.80 8.97 -4.48
C PRO A 52 6.84 10.41 -3.97
N PHE A 53 7.30 10.63 -2.73
CA PHE A 53 7.44 11.98 -2.19
C PHE A 53 8.60 12.77 -2.81
N ASP A 54 9.58 12.10 -3.41
CA ASP A 54 10.72 12.74 -4.08
C ASP A 54 10.39 13.16 -5.52
N GLU A 55 9.22 12.77 -6.03
CA GLU A 55 8.74 13.11 -7.37
C GLU A 55 7.93 14.43 -7.40
N ILE A 56 7.73 15.09 -6.25
CA ILE A 56 6.95 16.32 -6.15
C ILE A 56 7.72 17.46 -5.50
N ALA A 57 7.28 18.68 -5.77
CA ALA A 57 7.77 19.88 -5.09
C ALA A 57 7.08 20.08 -3.73
N TRP A 58 7.85 20.60 -2.78
CA TRP A 58 7.43 20.85 -1.40
C TRP A 58 7.69 22.31 -1.04
N ASP A 59 6.75 22.90 -0.32
CA ASP A 59 6.86 24.25 0.23
C ASP A 59 6.90 24.18 1.75
N THR A 60 7.67 25.09 2.34
CA THR A 60 7.59 25.40 3.78
C THR A 60 6.59 26.54 3.98
N ARG A 61 5.55 26.30 4.78
CA ARG A 61 4.46 27.27 5.02
C ARG A 61 4.18 27.43 6.50
N SER A 62 3.40 28.46 6.84
CA SER A 62 2.77 28.57 8.16
C SER A 62 1.30 28.19 8.05
N ALA A 63 0.83 27.32 8.94
CA ALA A 63 -0.59 27.03 9.12
C ALA A 63 -1.17 27.99 10.15
N LEU A 64 -2.10 28.84 9.72
CA LEU A 64 -2.67 29.91 10.54
C LEU A 64 -4.20 29.89 10.42
N ILE A 65 -4.88 29.82 11.56
CA ILE A 65 -6.34 29.92 11.63
C ILE A 65 -6.69 31.09 12.53
N THR A 66 -7.56 31.97 12.05
CA THR A 66 -8.09 33.11 12.79
C THR A 66 -9.60 32.96 13.02
N ASN A 67 -10.13 33.60 14.06
CA ASN A 67 -11.57 33.72 14.26
C ASN A 67 -12.16 34.91 13.47
N GLU A 68 -13.47 35.13 13.60
CA GLU A 68 -14.20 36.23 12.94
C GLU A 68 -13.71 37.62 13.33
N LYS A 69 -13.04 37.76 14.47
CA LYS A 69 -12.44 39.01 14.96
C LYS A 69 -11.01 39.20 14.46
N GLY A 70 -10.46 38.25 13.69
CA GLY A 70 -9.08 38.26 13.21
C GLY A 70 -8.06 37.78 14.25
N GLU A 71 -8.50 37.28 15.40
CA GLU A 71 -7.58 36.76 16.43
C GLU A 71 -7.08 35.38 16.03
N VAL A 72 -5.79 35.11 16.24
CA VAL A 72 -5.16 33.83 15.94
C VAL A 72 -5.61 32.77 16.93
N VAL A 73 -6.30 31.73 16.44
CA VAL A 73 -6.74 30.58 17.25
C VAL A 73 -5.82 29.38 17.14
N PHE A 74 -5.06 29.29 16.05
CA PHE A 74 -4.06 28.24 15.83
C PHE A 74 -2.93 28.76 14.95
N GLU A 75 -1.70 28.44 15.33
CA GLU A 75 -0.52 28.68 14.50
C GLU A 75 0.47 27.52 14.64
N GLN A 76 0.98 27.05 13.50
CA GLN A 76 2.19 26.25 13.44
C GLN A 76 3.02 26.70 12.24
N LYS A 77 4.27 27.08 12.50
CA LYS A 77 5.21 27.57 11.49
C LYS A 77 6.06 26.43 10.93
N ASP A 78 6.72 26.73 9.83
CA ASP A 78 7.75 25.88 9.22
C ASP A 78 7.27 24.46 8.94
N VAL A 79 6.04 24.34 8.43
CA VAL A 79 5.46 23.06 8.03
C VAL A 79 5.70 22.77 6.55
N GLU A 80 6.14 21.56 6.26
CA GLU A 80 6.40 21.09 4.91
C GLU A 80 5.13 20.47 4.30
N VAL A 81 4.67 21.02 3.18
CA VAL A 81 3.47 20.58 2.46
C VAL A 81 3.72 20.51 0.96
N PRO A 82 2.99 19.67 0.20
CA PRO A 82 3.12 19.67 -1.26
C PRO A 82 2.81 21.05 -1.83
N SER A 83 3.64 21.54 -2.75
CA SER A 83 3.49 22.91 -3.28
C SER A 83 2.14 23.13 -3.98
N PHE A 84 1.56 22.07 -4.55
CA PHE A 84 0.25 22.11 -5.20
C PHE A 84 -0.96 22.04 -4.25
N TRP A 85 -0.76 21.84 -2.94
CA TRP A 85 -1.86 21.94 -1.96
C TRP A 85 -2.23 23.39 -1.70
N SER A 86 -3.51 23.66 -1.40
CA SER A 86 -3.95 25.01 -1.04
C SER A 86 -3.55 25.40 0.39
N GLN A 87 -3.52 26.70 0.69
CA GLN A 87 -3.33 27.18 2.06
C GLN A 87 -4.45 26.67 3.00
N GLN A 88 -5.69 26.57 2.50
CA GLN A 88 -6.80 26.03 3.28
C GLN A 88 -6.58 24.55 3.64
N ALA A 89 -6.08 23.74 2.70
CA ALA A 89 -5.71 22.35 2.96
C ALA A 89 -4.57 22.26 3.99
N THR A 90 -3.55 23.13 3.86
CA THR A 90 -2.45 23.27 4.82
C THR A 90 -2.98 23.52 6.23
N ASN A 91 -3.84 24.53 6.39
CA ASN A 91 -4.43 24.88 7.68
C ASN A 91 -5.23 23.73 8.31
N ILE A 92 -6.05 23.03 7.52
CA ILE A 92 -6.88 21.92 7.99
C ILE A 92 -6.01 20.73 8.40
N VAL A 93 -5.07 20.32 7.54
CA VAL A 93 -4.23 19.14 7.76
C VAL A 93 -3.35 19.33 8.99
N VAL A 94 -2.70 20.48 9.10
CA VAL A 94 -1.78 20.77 10.20
C VAL A 94 -2.53 20.92 11.53
N SER A 95 -3.69 21.60 11.54
CA SER A 95 -4.44 21.80 12.79
C SER A 95 -5.13 20.54 13.31
N LYS A 96 -5.58 19.65 12.43
CA LYS A 96 -6.38 18.48 12.83
C LYS A 96 -5.62 17.15 12.80
N TYR A 97 -4.68 16.98 11.87
CA TYR A 97 -4.15 15.66 11.54
C TYR A 97 -2.68 15.47 11.91
N PHE A 98 -1.91 16.54 12.05
CA PHE A 98 -0.54 16.44 12.56
C PHE A 98 -0.53 15.96 14.01
N ARG A 99 0.15 14.84 14.23
CA ARG A 99 0.29 14.17 15.53
C ARG A 99 1.32 14.91 16.40
N GLY A 100 1.10 14.85 17.71
CA GLY A 100 1.96 15.44 18.73
C GLY A 100 1.47 16.81 19.23
N PRO A 101 1.85 17.20 20.45
CA PRO A 101 1.38 18.44 21.07
C PRO A 101 1.95 19.69 20.38
N LEU A 102 1.13 20.75 20.23
CA LEU A 102 1.56 22.01 19.60
C LEU A 102 2.76 22.67 20.27
N ARG A 103 2.90 22.46 21.59
CA ARG A 103 4.03 22.94 22.39
C ARG A 103 4.69 21.70 23.01
N PRO A 104 5.55 21.00 22.26
CA PRO A 104 6.18 19.78 22.74
C PRO A 104 7.12 20.08 23.90
N LYS A 105 7.04 19.26 24.95
CA LYS A 105 8.02 19.19 26.03
C LYS A 105 9.27 18.44 25.57
N PRO A 106 10.40 18.51 26.30
CA PRO A 106 11.56 17.69 26.00
C PRO A 106 11.19 16.20 25.89
N GLY A 107 11.51 15.58 24.75
CA GLY A 107 11.17 14.20 24.44
C GLY A 107 9.87 14.00 23.66
N GLU A 108 9.03 15.02 23.52
CA GLU A 108 7.85 15.00 22.65
C GLU A 108 8.21 15.53 21.26
N VAL A 109 7.58 14.97 20.23
CA VAL A 109 7.74 15.40 18.84
C VAL A 109 6.37 15.69 18.26
N ARG A 110 6.27 16.78 17.52
CA ARG A 110 5.11 17.10 16.69
C ARG A 110 5.48 16.95 15.23
N GLU A 111 4.57 16.37 14.46
CA GLU A 111 4.69 16.30 13.00
C GLU A 111 4.77 17.72 12.43
N THR A 112 5.67 17.91 11.49
CA THR A 112 5.95 19.16 10.78
C THR A 112 5.91 18.97 9.27
N SER A 113 5.70 17.76 8.76
CA SER A 113 5.60 17.49 7.33
C SER A 113 4.42 16.59 6.99
N VAL A 114 3.74 16.87 5.88
CA VAL A 114 2.73 15.95 5.31
C VAL A 114 3.36 14.61 4.91
N ARG A 115 4.67 14.54 4.64
CA ARG A 115 5.39 13.27 4.46
C ARG A 115 5.28 12.39 5.71
N GLN A 116 5.42 12.98 6.89
CA GLN A 116 5.32 12.24 8.16
C GLN A 116 3.90 11.74 8.40
N LEU A 117 2.90 12.59 8.15
CA LEU A 117 1.48 12.21 8.27
C LEU A 117 1.11 11.04 7.36
N ILE A 118 1.42 11.14 6.07
CA ILE A 118 1.11 10.09 5.09
C ILE A 118 1.95 8.84 5.37
N GLY A 119 3.26 9.02 5.59
CA GLY A 119 4.20 7.95 5.91
C GLY A 119 3.71 7.13 7.10
N ARG A 120 3.34 7.76 8.21
CA ARG A 120 2.80 7.07 9.40
C ARG A 120 1.65 6.12 9.07
N VAL A 121 0.68 6.56 8.27
CA VAL A 121 -0.47 5.73 7.90
C VAL A 121 -0.05 4.59 6.97
N VAL A 122 0.73 4.89 5.92
CA VAL A 122 1.18 3.87 4.97
C VAL A 122 2.09 2.83 5.64
N ASP A 123 3.03 3.26 6.48
CA ASP A 123 3.97 2.39 7.20
C ASP A 123 3.22 1.47 8.17
N THR A 124 2.18 1.98 8.84
CA THR A 124 1.33 1.17 9.72
C THR A 124 0.58 0.09 8.93
N ILE A 125 -0.08 0.48 7.84
CA ILE A 125 -0.82 -0.46 6.98
C ILE A 125 0.11 -1.52 6.40
N THR A 126 1.28 -1.12 5.89
CA THR A 126 2.25 -2.03 5.28
C THR A 126 2.91 -2.94 6.30
N THR A 127 3.12 -2.48 7.53
CA THR A 127 3.58 -3.31 8.65
C THR A 127 2.57 -4.42 8.96
N TRP A 128 1.28 -4.09 9.06
CA TRP A 128 0.23 -5.10 9.25
C TRP A 128 0.12 -6.03 8.05
N ALA A 129 0.22 -5.51 6.83
CA ALA A 129 0.19 -6.31 5.62
C ALA A 129 1.33 -7.33 5.57
N ARG A 130 2.54 -6.93 5.99
CA ARG A 130 3.70 -7.82 6.14
C ARG A 130 3.46 -8.89 7.19
N ALA A 131 3.03 -8.50 8.39
CA ALA A 131 2.76 -9.43 9.49
C ALA A 131 1.69 -10.48 9.12
N GLY A 132 0.66 -10.05 8.40
CA GLY A 132 -0.40 -10.92 7.88
C GLY A 132 -0.04 -11.71 6.62
N LYS A 133 1.17 -11.54 6.07
CA LYS A 133 1.62 -12.18 4.82
C LYS A 133 0.64 -12.00 3.66
N TYR A 134 0.10 -10.79 3.53
CA TYR A 134 -0.92 -10.48 2.52
C TYR A 134 -0.37 -10.47 1.09
N PHE A 135 0.91 -10.20 0.89
CA PHE A 135 1.53 -10.07 -0.43
C PHE A 135 2.46 -11.25 -0.74
N ALA A 136 2.58 -11.57 -2.04
CA ALA A 136 3.39 -12.69 -2.54
C ALA A 136 4.89 -12.51 -2.26
N GLY A 137 5.35 -11.26 -2.19
CA GLY A 137 6.70 -10.92 -1.76
C GLY A 137 6.86 -9.46 -1.35
N GLU A 138 8.06 -9.11 -0.89
CA GLU A 138 8.39 -7.74 -0.47
C GLU A 138 8.34 -6.74 -1.62
N ALA A 139 8.60 -7.18 -2.86
CA ALA A 139 8.47 -6.32 -4.03
C ALA A 139 7.01 -5.87 -4.27
N ASP A 140 6.05 -6.78 -4.07
CA ASP A 140 4.62 -6.47 -4.20
C ASP A 140 4.13 -5.56 -3.06
N LEU A 141 4.58 -5.83 -1.83
CA LEU A 141 4.27 -4.97 -0.68
C LEU A 141 4.84 -3.56 -0.86
N GLN A 142 6.08 -3.43 -1.36
CA GLN A 142 6.69 -2.14 -1.64
C GLN A 142 5.97 -1.40 -2.76
N ALA A 143 5.58 -2.12 -3.83
CA ALA A 143 4.77 -1.56 -4.91
C ALA A 143 3.45 -0.99 -4.41
N PHE A 144 2.76 -1.73 -3.54
CA PHE A 144 1.55 -1.25 -2.88
C PHE A 144 1.80 -0.02 -1.99
N SER A 145 2.86 -0.04 -1.18
CA SER A 145 3.25 1.07 -0.31
C SER A 145 3.44 2.36 -1.09
N ASP A 146 4.21 2.29 -2.17
CA ASP A 146 4.55 3.46 -2.98
C ASP A 146 3.31 4.00 -3.72
N ASP A 147 2.52 3.13 -4.35
CA ASP A 147 1.29 3.57 -5.02
C ASP A 147 0.28 4.15 -4.03
N LEU A 148 0.21 3.64 -2.80
CA LEU A 148 -0.64 4.21 -1.76
C LEU A 148 -0.14 5.59 -1.32
N LYS A 149 1.18 5.80 -1.11
CA LYS A 149 1.74 7.14 -0.86
C LYS A 149 1.38 8.12 -1.97
N HIS A 150 1.53 7.69 -3.23
CA HIS A 150 1.17 8.50 -4.40
C HIS A 150 -0.31 8.89 -4.37
N LEU A 151 -1.22 7.93 -4.20
CA LEU A 151 -2.65 8.18 -4.16
C LEU A 151 -3.03 9.22 -3.09
N LEU A 152 -2.41 9.12 -1.91
CA LEU A 152 -2.69 10.00 -0.79
C LEU A 152 -2.11 11.41 -0.99
N VAL A 153 -0.86 11.53 -1.46
CA VAL A 153 -0.20 12.85 -1.61
C VAL A 153 -0.80 13.66 -2.76
N PHE A 154 -1.18 13.00 -3.85
CA PHE A 154 -1.88 13.60 -4.99
C PHE A 154 -3.39 13.74 -4.77
N GLN A 155 -3.90 13.41 -3.58
CA GLN A 155 -5.33 13.50 -3.23
C GLN A 155 -6.28 12.75 -4.19
N LYS A 156 -5.81 11.63 -4.77
CA LYS A 156 -6.61 10.73 -5.62
C LYS A 156 -7.52 9.81 -4.80
N ALA A 157 -7.16 9.59 -3.54
CA ALA A 157 -7.94 8.89 -2.55
C ALA A 157 -7.62 9.45 -1.16
N SER A 158 -8.49 9.18 -0.18
CA SER A 158 -8.22 9.47 1.23
C SER A 158 -8.98 8.49 2.12
N PHE A 159 -8.39 8.14 3.25
CA PHE A 159 -9.10 7.40 4.29
C PHE A 159 -10.05 8.32 5.06
N ASN A 160 -11.01 7.70 5.76
CA ASN A 160 -11.83 8.44 6.72
C ASN A 160 -10.98 8.97 7.89
N SER A 161 -11.49 9.98 8.59
CA SER A 161 -10.73 10.68 9.66
C SER A 161 -10.17 9.76 10.76
N PRO A 162 -10.88 8.72 11.26
CA PRO A 162 -10.34 7.82 12.27
C PRO A 162 -9.03 7.14 11.90
N VAL A 163 -8.83 6.79 10.62
CA VAL A 163 -7.57 6.17 10.17
C VAL A 163 -6.39 7.14 10.30
N TRP A 164 -6.62 8.43 10.07
CA TRP A 164 -5.57 9.44 10.18
C TRP A 164 -5.19 9.76 11.64
N PHE A 165 -6.15 9.63 12.57
CA PHE A 165 -5.96 9.97 13.98
C PHE A 165 -5.26 8.86 14.79
N ASN A 166 -5.59 7.61 14.52
CA ASN A 166 -5.10 6.45 15.26
C ASN A 166 -3.77 5.93 14.71
#